data_AF-A0AAU9AEY9-F1
#
_entry.id   AF-A0AAU9AEY9-F1
#
_cell.length_a   1.000
_cell.length_b   1.000
_cell.length_c   1.000
_cell.angle_alpha   90.00
_cell.angle_beta   90.00
_cell.angle_gamma   90.00
#
_symmetry.space_group_name_H-M   'P 1'
#
loop_
_entity.id
_entity.type
_entity.pdbx_description
1 polymer ?
#
loop_
_entity_poly.entity_id
_entity_poly.type
_entity_poly.pdbx_seq_one_letter_code
_entity_poly.pdbx_strand_id
1 'polypeptide(L)'
;MRIASDFKPGIFSHLLACIAIAGAALSPGLVHASDRSDPLLEEALARDLGITPARYAEYLRLERSAEQRSAAAKRSLGSSYAGDWIEHRRDGSFRHVIGTSSPDAQIAESPGVELRRFHHSLEQLQSTFDALEAVARKRANGADGSLDGVNAWYVNPRLNMVVVSFAVGSEKTAQDFIHAGGADTDIAQFATFPGIPQTIVPIRDSASIASAKRGQAPIGAIVCRARAQRGYDCGTITAKNVSVRYGGRGIVAGLSQSDACADSADSGGAWTTSDGKRQGVTFGGQFDAGVTGNCSRPRHQRTTWFGRIDSVP
;
A
#
# COMPACT_ATOMS: atom_id res chain seq x y z
N MET A 1 -51.01 39.49 37.56
CA MET A 1 -52.42 39.85 37.80
C MET A 1 -53.26 38.65 37.38
N ARG A 2 -53.84 37.97 38.37
CA ARG A 2 -54.70 36.79 38.21
C ARG A 2 -55.94 37.17 37.40
N ILE A 3 -56.45 36.26 36.57
CA ILE A 3 -57.87 35.85 36.53
C ILE A 3 -57.92 34.50 35.81
N ALA A 4 -58.50 33.53 36.52
CA ALA A 4 -58.90 32.22 36.04
C ALA A 4 -60.43 32.21 35.97
N SER A 5 -60.99 31.55 34.96
CA SER A 5 -62.29 30.85 34.88
C SER A 5 -62.53 30.59 33.37
N ASP A 6 -63.12 29.52 32.86
CA ASP A 6 -64.14 28.63 33.40
C ASP A 6 -64.09 27.23 32.77
N PHE A 7 -64.56 26.29 33.56
CA PHE A 7 -64.72 24.87 33.32
C PHE A 7 -66.14 24.60 32.78
N LYS A 8 -66.32 23.71 31.80
CA LYS A 8 -67.55 22.93 31.68
C LYS A 8 -67.29 21.56 31.03
N PRO A 9 -67.73 20.45 31.67
CA PRO A 9 -67.50 19.09 31.20
C PRO A 9 -68.68 18.56 30.37
N GLY A 10 -68.37 17.73 29.37
CA GLY A 10 -69.34 16.94 28.61
C GLY A 10 -69.05 15.45 28.81
N ILE A 11 -70.08 14.73 29.26
CA ILE A 11 -70.10 13.37 29.80
C ILE A 11 -70.45 12.35 28.70
N PHE A 12 -69.74 11.21 28.75
CA PHE A 12 -70.09 9.85 28.33
C PHE A 12 -70.58 9.56 26.90
N SER A 13 -69.80 8.74 26.18
CA SER A 13 -70.34 7.54 25.55
C SER A 13 -69.26 6.45 25.43
N HIS A 14 -69.55 5.28 25.97
CA HIS A 14 -68.76 4.07 25.85
C HIS A 14 -68.79 3.58 24.40
N LEU A 15 -67.61 3.35 23.81
CA LEU A 15 -67.51 2.34 22.74
C LEU A 15 -66.37 1.37 23.02
N LEU A 16 -66.78 0.12 22.92
CA LEU A 16 -66.06 -1.11 23.14
C LEU A 16 -65.01 -1.33 22.04
N ALA A 17 -63.82 -1.76 22.48
CA ALA A 17 -62.83 -2.61 21.82
C ALA A 17 -62.81 -2.73 20.28
N CYS A 18 -61.66 -2.39 19.69
CA CYS A 18 -60.99 -3.23 18.70
C CYS A 18 -59.47 -3.00 18.78
N ILE A 19 -58.79 -3.97 19.38
CA ILE A 19 -57.33 -4.10 19.36
C ILE A 19 -56.94 -4.47 17.92
N ALA A 20 -56.31 -3.54 17.20
CA ALA A 20 -55.55 -3.87 16.01
C ALA A 20 -54.06 -3.74 16.35
N ILE A 21 -53.45 -4.87 16.68
CA ILE A 21 -51.99 -5.01 16.74
C ILE A 21 -51.51 -4.82 15.30
N ALA A 22 -51.04 -3.61 14.98
CA ALA A 22 -50.25 -3.40 13.78
C ALA A 22 -48.92 -4.12 13.98
N GLY A 23 -48.87 -5.39 13.55
CA GLY A 23 -47.63 -6.14 13.47
C GLY A 23 -46.65 -5.36 12.61
N ALA A 24 -45.60 -4.83 13.24
CA ALA A 24 -44.43 -4.34 12.54
C ALA A 24 -43.85 -5.54 11.78
N ALA A 25 -44.15 -5.64 10.50
CA ALA A 25 -43.43 -6.52 9.59
C ALA A 25 -42.00 -5.97 9.51
N LEU A 26 -41.13 -6.49 10.38
CA LEU A 26 -39.69 -6.47 10.17
C LEU A 26 -39.44 -7.18 8.85
N SER A 27 -39.34 -6.41 7.77
CA SER A 27 -38.79 -6.92 6.52
C SER A 27 -37.38 -7.43 6.83
N PRO A 28 -37.06 -8.71 6.58
CA PRO A 28 -35.67 -9.15 6.64
C PRO A 28 -34.90 -8.33 5.62
N GLY A 29 -33.82 -7.72 6.11
CA GLY A 29 -33.11 -6.66 5.41
C GLY A 29 -32.73 -7.01 3.98
N LEU A 30 -32.74 -5.98 3.13
CA LEU A 30 -31.92 -5.94 1.92
C LEU A 30 -30.46 -6.21 2.31
N VAL A 31 -30.05 -7.46 2.20
CA VAL A 31 -28.63 -7.82 2.15
C VAL A 31 -28.10 -7.14 0.89
N HIS A 32 -27.25 -6.13 1.06
CA HIS A 32 -26.59 -5.48 -0.06
C HIS A 32 -25.80 -6.55 -0.83
N ALA A 33 -26.24 -6.83 -2.06
CA ALA A 33 -25.56 -7.77 -2.97
C ALA A 33 -24.16 -7.27 -3.42
N SER A 34 -23.68 -6.14 -2.89
CA SER A 34 -22.39 -5.53 -3.22
C SER A 34 -21.22 -5.92 -2.30
N ASP A 35 -21.46 -6.75 -1.28
CA ASP A 35 -20.42 -7.11 -0.28
C ASP A 35 -19.88 -8.55 -0.45
N ARG A 36 -20.31 -9.27 -1.49
CA ARG A 36 -19.82 -10.63 -1.74
C ARG A 36 -18.54 -10.53 -2.59
N SER A 37 -17.39 -10.81 -1.98
CA SER A 37 -16.12 -10.91 -2.69
C SER A 37 -16.20 -11.97 -3.80
N ASP A 38 -15.46 -11.74 -4.88
CA ASP A 38 -15.29 -12.71 -5.96
C ASP A 38 -14.72 -14.03 -5.39
N PRO A 39 -15.38 -15.18 -5.54
CA PRO A 39 -14.88 -16.46 -5.01
C PRO A 39 -13.48 -16.81 -5.50
N LEU A 40 -13.11 -16.41 -6.72
CA LEU A 40 -11.76 -16.63 -7.25
C LEU A 40 -10.72 -15.74 -6.56
N LEU A 41 -11.13 -14.55 -6.12
CA LEU A 41 -10.28 -13.68 -5.31
C LEU A 41 -10.10 -14.25 -3.92
N GLU A 42 -11.18 -14.72 -3.27
CA GLU A 42 -11.09 -15.34 -1.93
C GLU A 42 -10.16 -16.55 -1.93
N GLU A 43 -10.26 -17.42 -2.94
CA GLU A 43 -9.36 -18.56 -3.12
C GLU A 43 -7.90 -18.11 -3.31
N ALA A 44 -7.67 -17.07 -4.12
CA ALA A 44 -6.32 -16.52 -4.30
C ALA A 44 -5.75 -15.90 -3.01
N LEU A 45 -6.57 -15.23 -2.21
CA LEU A 45 -6.15 -14.67 -0.90
C LEU A 45 -5.81 -15.79 0.09
N ALA A 46 -6.57 -16.87 0.11
CA ALA A 46 -6.28 -18.05 0.92
C ALA A 46 -4.96 -18.71 0.46
N ARG A 47 -4.79 -18.91 -0.84
CA ARG A 47 -3.62 -19.55 -1.46
C ARG A 47 -2.33 -18.73 -1.29
N ASP A 48 -2.37 -17.43 -1.57
CA ASP A 48 -1.15 -16.61 -1.69
C ASP A 48 -0.75 -15.94 -0.37
N LEU A 49 -1.75 -15.63 0.46
CA LEU A 49 -1.56 -14.85 1.69
C LEU A 49 -1.96 -15.62 2.95
N GLY A 50 -2.61 -16.78 2.84
CA GLY A 50 -3.13 -17.53 3.99
C GLY A 50 -4.32 -16.84 4.67
N ILE A 51 -5.05 -15.99 3.95
CA ILE A 51 -6.16 -15.22 4.50
C ILE A 51 -7.47 -15.96 4.25
N THR A 52 -8.09 -16.43 5.33
CA THR A 52 -9.41 -17.06 5.28
C THR A 52 -10.52 -16.03 5.01
N PRO A 53 -11.68 -16.41 4.44
CA PRO A 53 -12.81 -15.50 4.22
C PRO A 53 -13.27 -14.73 5.47
N ALA A 54 -13.28 -15.37 6.64
CA ALA A 54 -13.66 -14.71 7.90
C ALA A 54 -12.70 -13.56 8.28
N ARG A 55 -11.39 -13.79 8.13
CA ARG A 55 -10.33 -12.79 8.36
C ARG A 55 -10.32 -11.70 7.29
N TYR A 56 -10.75 -12.02 6.08
CA TYR A 56 -10.79 -11.06 4.99
C TYR A 56 -11.78 -9.90 5.27
N ALA A 57 -12.95 -10.19 5.85
CA ALA A 57 -13.90 -9.16 6.24
C ALA A 57 -13.33 -8.22 7.34
N GLU A 58 -12.50 -8.73 8.25
CA GLU A 58 -11.78 -7.91 9.23
C GLU A 58 -10.72 -7.03 8.56
N TYR A 59 -9.92 -7.63 7.67
CA TYR A 59 -8.92 -6.93 6.88
C TYR A 59 -9.53 -5.75 6.09
N LEU A 60 -10.65 -5.96 5.40
CA LEU A 60 -11.31 -4.91 4.60
C LEU A 60 -11.73 -3.71 5.43
N ARG A 61 -12.21 -3.94 6.66
CA ARG A 61 -12.55 -2.84 7.58
C ARG A 61 -11.31 -2.06 7.99
N LEU A 62 -10.20 -2.75 8.26
CA LEU A 62 -8.92 -2.13 8.61
C LEU A 62 -8.36 -1.32 7.43
N GLU A 63 -8.32 -1.88 6.22
CA GLU A 63 -7.80 -1.23 5.01
C GLU A 63 -8.61 0.02 4.64
N ARG A 64 -9.95 -0.07 4.60
CA ARG A 64 -10.82 1.07 4.23
C ARG A 64 -10.67 2.26 5.16
N SER A 65 -10.37 2.00 6.43
CA SER A 65 -10.20 3.04 7.44
C SER A 65 -8.74 3.50 7.61
N ALA A 66 -7.78 2.79 7.01
CA ALA A 66 -6.37 3.11 7.11
C ALA A 66 -6.09 4.49 6.51
N GLU A 67 -6.55 4.79 5.29
CA GLU A 67 -6.27 6.07 4.60
C GLU A 67 -6.69 7.30 5.42
N GLN A 68 -7.91 7.26 5.99
CA GLN A 68 -8.40 8.36 6.83
C GLN A 68 -7.58 8.51 8.12
N ARG A 69 -7.18 7.39 8.74
CA ARG A 69 -6.31 7.39 9.92
C ARG A 69 -4.90 7.88 9.60
N SER A 70 -4.31 7.46 8.48
CA SER A 70 -3.00 7.96 8.03
C SER A 70 -3.02 9.47 7.88
N ALA A 71 -4.08 10.01 7.27
CA ALA A 71 -4.26 11.46 7.12
C ALA A 71 -4.48 12.18 8.46
N ALA A 72 -5.15 11.56 9.43
CA ALA A 72 -5.30 12.10 10.77
C ALA A 72 -3.98 12.07 11.55
N ALA A 73 -3.27 10.94 11.54
CA ALA A 73 -2.00 10.73 12.21
C ALA A 73 -0.91 11.67 11.68
N LYS A 74 -0.81 11.82 10.36
CA LYS A 74 0.12 12.78 9.74
C LYS A 74 -0.15 14.21 10.20
N ARG A 75 -1.43 14.61 10.34
CA ARG A 75 -1.80 15.94 10.84
C ARG A 75 -1.52 16.11 12.33
N SER A 76 -1.80 15.10 13.15
CA SER A 76 -1.62 15.19 14.61
C SER A 76 -0.16 15.10 15.05
N LEU A 77 0.63 14.27 14.38
CA LEU A 77 2.05 14.05 14.72
C LEU A 77 2.99 15.08 14.07
N GLY A 78 2.55 15.75 13.01
CA GLY A 78 3.32 16.80 12.33
C GLY A 78 4.70 16.30 11.88
N SER A 79 5.74 17.05 12.20
CA SER A 79 7.14 16.72 11.86
C SER A 79 7.65 15.45 12.55
N SER A 80 6.98 14.96 13.60
CA SER A 80 7.34 13.70 14.24
C SER A 80 6.73 12.46 13.56
N TYR A 81 5.90 12.62 12.53
CA TYR A 81 5.32 11.49 11.80
C TYR A 81 6.40 10.67 11.10
N ALA A 82 6.48 9.36 11.36
CA ALA A 82 7.50 8.47 10.80
C ALA A 82 6.95 7.48 9.74
N GLY A 83 5.76 7.76 9.19
CA GLY A 83 5.08 6.90 8.22
C GLY A 83 4.14 5.90 8.87
N ASP A 84 3.44 5.12 8.06
CA ASP A 84 2.45 4.14 8.51
C ASP A 84 2.29 2.99 7.50
N TRP A 85 1.86 1.83 7.98
CA TRP A 85 1.69 0.63 7.17
C TRP A 85 0.76 -0.39 7.83
N ILE A 86 0.28 -1.34 7.05
CA ILE A 86 -0.47 -2.50 7.54
C ILE A 86 0.52 -3.66 7.80
N GLU A 87 0.56 -4.17 9.02
CA GLU A 87 1.29 -5.39 9.37
C GLU A 87 0.37 -6.61 9.31
N HIS A 88 0.87 -7.66 8.65
CA HIS A 88 0.30 -9.00 8.67
C HIS A 88 1.11 -9.86 9.64
N ARG A 89 0.48 -10.37 10.70
CA ARG A 89 1.15 -11.17 11.73
C ARG A 89 1.10 -12.65 11.40
N ARG A 90 1.97 -13.45 12.03
CA ARG A 90 2.04 -14.91 11.81
C ARG A 90 0.80 -15.65 12.31
N ASP A 91 0.13 -15.12 13.33
CA ASP A 91 -1.17 -15.61 13.79
C ASP A 91 -2.31 -15.27 12.80
N GLY A 92 -2.00 -14.49 11.76
CA GLY A 92 -2.88 -13.97 10.71
C GLY A 92 -3.86 -12.90 11.16
N SER A 93 -3.58 -12.25 12.28
CA SER A 93 -4.17 -10.94 12.62
C SER A 93 -3.47 -9.80 11.85
N PHE A 94 -4.17 -8.68 11.73
CA PHE A 94 -3.70 -7.49 11.04
C PHE A 94 -3.66 -6.29 11.97
N ARG A 95 -2.76 -5.35 11.69
CA ARG A 95 -2.61 -4.13 12.48
C ARG A 95 -2.17 -2.96 11.60
N HIS A 96 -2.78 -1.80 11.79
CA HIS A 96 -2.31 -0.56 11.20
C HIS A 96 -1.29 0.06 12.16
N VAL A 97 -0.02 0.07 11.77
CA VAL A 97 1.04 0.70 12.56
C VAL A 97 1.25 2.13 12.08
N ILE A 98 1.29 3.06 13.02
CA ILE A 98 1.65 4.46 12.83
C ILE A 98 3.00 4.69 13.50
N GLY A 99 3.98 5.16 12.75
CA GLY A 99 5.31 5.51 13.23
C GLY A 99 5.39 6.94 13.74
N THR A 100 6.19 7.16 14.78
CA THR A 100 6.58 8.50 15.23
C THR A 100 8.04 8.54 15.69
N SER A 101 8.72 9.68 15.48
CA SER A 101 10.04 9.96 16.05
C SER A 101 10.00 10.69 17.39
N SER A 102 8.81 11.06 17.88
CA SER A 102 8.66 11.69 19.19
C SER A 102 8.47 10.62 20.28
N PRO A 103 9.26 10.66 21.37
CA PRO A 103 9.08 9.73 22.49
C PRO A 103 7.75 9.95 23.22
N ASP A 104 7.27 11.20 23.25
CA ASP A 104 6.11 11.64 24.02
C ASP A 104 4.82 11.67 23.19
N ALA A 105 4.91 11.37 21.89
CA ALA A 105 3.75 11.35 21.01
C ALA A 105 2.69 10.36 21.48
N GLN A 106 1.43 10.77 21.31
CA GLN A 106 0.24 9.96 21.57
C GLN A 106 -0.72 10.11 20.40
N ILE A 107 -1.48 9.04 20.14
CA ILE A 107 -2.60 9.03 19.21
C ILE A 107 -3.82 8.49 19.95
N ALA A 108 -5.02 8.82 19.47
CA ALA A 108 -6.24 8.23 20.01
C ALA A 108 -6.19 6.71 19.90
N GLU A 109 -6.47 6.01 21.00
CA GLU A 109 -6.54 4.55 20.99
C GLU A 109 -7.64 4.08 20.04
N SER A 110 -7.33 3.05 19.26
CA SER A 110 -8.26 2.46 18.31
C SER A 110 -7.93 0.98 18.12
N PRO A 111 -8.94 0.08 18.12
CA PRO A 111 -8.71 -1.33 17.87
C PRO A 111 -7.95 -1.57 16.57
N GLY A 112 -6.92 -2.43 16.62
CA GLY A 112 -6.10 -2.75 15.46
C GLY A 112 -5.10 -1.66 15.05
N VAL A 113 -4.90 -0.61 15.86
CA VAL A 113 -3.91 0.46 15.63
C VAL A 113 -2.80 0.39 16.67
N GLU A 114 -1.54 0.55 16.25
CA GLU A 114 -0.38 0.65 17.14
C GLU A 114 0.44 1.89 16.79
N LEU A 115 0.82 2.66 17.81
CA LEU A 115 1.83 3.69 17.69
C LEU A 115 3.21 3.08 17.98
N ARG A 116 4.15 3.18 17.05
CA ARG A 116 5.52 2.68 17.19
C ARG A 116 6.52 3.82 17.09
N ARG A 117 7.52 3.80 17.97
CA ARG A 117 8.55 4.84 18.06
C ARG A 117 9.78 4.48 17.24
N PHE A 118 10.39 5.49 16.64
CA PHE A 118 11.51 5.37 15.73
C PHE A 118 12.52 6.49 15.93
N HIS A 119 13.68 6.39 15.29
CA HIS A 119 14.70 7.43 15.35
C HIS A 119 14.39 8.56 14.38
N HIS A 120 14.10 8.22 13.12
CA HIS A 120 13.90 9.17 12.04
C HIS A 120 12.42 9.47 11.81
N SER A 121 12.09 10.72 11.54
CA SER A 121 10.80 11.12 10.95
C SER A 121 10.73 10.74 9.47
N LEU A 122 9.52 10.72 8.92
CA LEU A 122 9.30 10.50 7.49
C LEU A 122 9.90 11.63 6.66
N GLU A 123 9.92 12.86 7.19
CA GLU A 123 10.52 14.02 6.54
C GLU A 123 12.03 13.86 6.39
N GLN A 124 12.72 13.38 7.43
CA GLN A 124 14.16 13.08 7.36
C GLN A 124 14.44 11.99 6.32
N LEU A 125 13.67 10.89 6.34
CA LEU A 125 13.81 9.82 5.34
C LEU A 125 13.55 10.31 3.92
N GLN A 126 12.53 11.17 3.73
CA GLN A 126 12.20 11.74 2.43
C GLN A 126 13.30 12.69 1.94
N SER A 127 13.89 13.50 2.83
CA SER A 127 15.02 14.36 2.48
C SER A 127 16.23 13.55 2.00
N THR A 128 16.53 12.42 2.65
CA THR A 128 17.60 11.51 2.19
C THR A 128 17.26 10.91 0.83
N PHE A 129 16.02 10.45 0.63
CA PHE A 129 15.58 9.95 -0.68
C PHE A 129 15.71 11.02 -1.78
N ASP A 130 15.29 12.26 -1.52
CA ASP A 130 15.35 13.36 -2.48
C ASP A 130 16.80 13.75 -2.84
N ALA A 131 17.73 13.62 -1.89
CA ALA A 131 19.15 13.81 -2.13
C ALA A 131 19.72 12.70 -3.05
N LEU A 132 19.36 11.44 -2.81
CA LEU A 132 19.72 10.32 -3.69
C LEU A 132 19.15 10.49 -5.10
N GLU A 133 17.91 10.95 -5.22
CA GLU A 133 17.27 11.32 -6.48
C GLU A 133 18.08 12.38 -7.25
N ALA A 134 18.56 13.42 -6.56
CA ALA A 134 19.37 14.47 -7.17
C ALA A 134 20.73 13.93 -7.66
N VAL A 135 21.38 13.07 -6.88
CA VAL A 135 22.63 12.40 -7.28
C VAL A 135 22.38 11.49 -8.49
N ALA A 136 21.29 10.72 -8.47
CA ALA A 136 20.97 9.78 -9.53
C ALA A 136 20.74 10.49 -10.88
N ARG A 137 20.04 11.63 -10.88
CA ARG A 137 19.86 12.47 -12.07
C ARG A 137 21.17 13.01 -12.63
N LYS A 138 22.10 13.45 -11.76
CA LYS A 138 23.43 13.92 -12.19
C LYS A 138 24.24 12.78 -12.83
N ARG A 139 24.29 11.62 -12.18
CA ARG A 139 25.02 10.43 -12.67
C ARG A 139 24.44 9.84 -13.95
N ALA A 140 23.11 9.85 -14.10
CA ALA A 140 22.46 9.44 -15.34
C ALA A 140 22.87 10.29 -16.55
N ASN A 141 23.25 11.56 -16.32
CA ASN A 141 23.75 12.47 -17.35
C ASN A 141 25.28 12.43 -17.51
N GLY A 142 25.95 11.43 -16.95
CA GLY A 142 27.40 11.22 -17.09
C GLY A 142 28.27 12.02 -16.12
N ALA A 143 27.70 12.68 -15.11
CA ALA A 143 28.44 13.47 -14.12
C ALA A 143 28.62 12.73 -12.78
N ASP A 144 29.77 12.90 -12.11
CA ASP A 144 30.01 12.52 -10.70
C ASP A 144 29.77 11.05 -10.31
N GLY A 145 30.35 10.12 -11.07
CA GLY A 145 30.46 8.70 -10.68
C GLY A 145 29.40 7.77 -11.29
N SER A 146 29.57 6.47 -11.08
CA SER A 146 28.70 5.44 -11.68
C SER A 146 27.49 5.09 -10.78
N LEU A 147 26.45 4.57 -11.42
CA LEU A 147 25.31 3.87 -10.79
C LEU A 147 25.26 2.39 -11.19
N ASP A 148 26.32 1.87 -11.81
CA ASP A 148 26.37 0.48 -12.22
C ASP A 148 26.25 -0.45 -11.01
N GLY A 149 25.36 -1.43 -11.14
CA GLY A 149 24.98 -2.31 -10.06
C GLY A 149 23.98 -1.73 -9.06
N VAL A 150 23.71 -0.43 -9.03
CA VAL A 150 22.59 0.13 -8.25
C VAL A 150 21.28 -0.14 -8.99
N ASN A 151 20.33 -0.76 -8.30
CA ASN A 151 19.12 -1.31 -8.89
C ASN A 151 17.88 -0.46 -8.56
N ALA A 152 17.66 -0.12 -7.29
CA ALA A 152 16.50 0.64 -6.87
C ALA A 152 16.74 1.35 -5.52
N TRP A 153 15.99 2.40 -5.23
CA TRP A 153 15.99 3.03 -3.90
C TRP A 153 14.60 3.55 -3.53
N TYR A 154 14.30 3.56 -2.23
CA TYR A 154 13.00 3.96 -1.68
C TYR A 154 13.04 4.17 -0.17
N VAL A 155 12.09 4.95 0.35
CA VAL A 155 11.86 5.06 1.80
C VAL A 155 11.13 3.82 2.31
N ASN A 156 11.62 3.22 3.40
CA ASN A 156 10.98 2.10 4.08
C ASN A 156 10.60 2.48 5.53
N PRO A 157 9.35 2.93 5.79
CA PRO A 157 8.91 3.31 7.13
C PRO A 157 8.98 2.18 8.17
N ARG A 158 8.83 0.92 7.73
CA ARG A 158 8.87 -0.25 8.63
C ARG A 158 10.27 -0.51 9.18
N LEU A 159 11.30 -0.22 8.39
CA LEU A 159 12.71 -0.28 8.80
C LEU A 159 13.23 1.05 9.31
N ASN A 160 12.45 2.13 9.17
CA ASN A 160 12.83 3.51 9.48
C ASN A 160 14.11 3.96 8.77
N MET A 161 14.28 3.55 7.51
CA MET A 161 15.49 3.78 6.71
C MET A 161 15.14 3.99 5.24
N VAL A 162 16.07 4.59 4.49
CA VAL A 162 16.06 4.58 3.02
C VAL A 162 16.79 3.33 2.54
N VAL A 163 16.12 2.48 1.78
CA VAL A 163 16.71 1.25 1.25
C VAL A 163 17.36 1.55 -0.10
N VAL A 164 18.59 1.10 -0.29
CA VAL A 164 19.28 1.07 -1.58
C VAL A 164 19.55 -0.38 -1.97
N SER A 165 18.87 -0.82 -3.03
CA SER A 165 19.05 -2.11 -3.67
C SER A 165 20.20 -2.06 -4.68
N PHE A 166 21.05 -3.07 -4.67
CA PHE A 166 22.16 -3.21 -5.62
C PHE A 166 22.46 -4.69 -5.93
N ALA A 167 23.21 -4.91 -7.01
CA ALA A 167 23.67 -6.21 -7.45
C ALA A 167 24.87 -6.67 -6.61
N VAL A 168 24.94 -7.98 -6.33
CA VAL A 168 26.08 -8.58 -5.61
C VAL A 168 27.40 -8.18 -6.29
N GLY A 169 28.38 -7.73 -5.49
CA GLY A 169 29.66 -7.23 -5.99
C GLY A 169 29.68 -5.74 -6.33
N SER A 170 28.56 -5.02 -6.13
CA SER A 170 28.44 -3.57 -6.37
C SER A 170 28.30 -2.75 -5.08
N GLU A 171 28.70 -3.33 -3.95
CA GLU A 171 28.59 -2.75 -2.60
C GLU A 171 29.27 -1.38 -2.55
N LYS A 172 30.48 -1.27 -3.13
CA LYS A 172 31.23 -0.02 -3.17
C LYS A 172 30.49 1.08 -3.94
N THR A 173 29.92 0.76 -5.10
CA THR A 173 29.16 1.73 -5.89
C THR A 173 27.91 2.20 -5.14
N ALA A 174 27.23 1.28 -4.44
CA ALA A 174 26.08 1.62 -3.60
C ALA A 174 26.47 2.51 -2.41
N GLN A 175 27.60 2.24 -1.76
CA GLN A 175 28.17 3.09 -0.70
C GLN A 175 28.51 4.49 -1.22
N ASP A 176 29.22 4.57 -2.35
CA ASP A 176 29.59 5.84 -2.98
C ASP A 176 28.36 6.63 -3.45
N PHE A 177 27.25 5.95 -3.77
CA PHE A 177 25.96 6.58 -4.07
C PHE A 177 25.29 7.15 -2.80
N ILE A 178 25.24 6.39 -1.71
CA ILE A 178 24.68 6.83 -0.43
C ILE A 178 25.46 8.03 0.13
N HIS A 179 26.79 7.96 0.16
CA HIS A 179 27.65 9.05 0.63
C HIS A 179 27.50 10.31 -0.21
N ALA A 180 27.35 10.19 -1.54
CA ALA A 180 27.12 11.34 -2.40
C ALA A 180 25.77 12.03 -2.14
N GLY A 181 24.78 11.29 -1.62
CA GLY A 181 23.51 11.84 -1.13
C GLY A 181 23.60 12.48 0.25
N GLY A 182 24.79 12.51 0.88
CA GLY A 182 24.99 13.02 2.23
C GLY A 182 24.39 12.13 3.33
N ALA A 183 24.12 10.86 3.03
CA ALA A 183 23.62 9.90 3.99
C ALA A 183 24.71 8.90 4.40
N ASP A 184 24.50 8.25 5.54
CA ASP A 184 25.32 7.17 6.04
C ASP A 184 24.45 5.93 6.35
N THR A 185 25.03 4.95 7.03
CA THR A 185 24.35 3.69 7.36
C THR A 185 23.34 3.79 8.50
N ASP A 186 23.22 4.93 9.19
CA ASP A 186 22.21 5.14 10.24
C ASP A 186 20.82 5.40 9.65
N ILE A 187 20.77 6.10 8.50
CA ILE A 187 19.53 6.45 7.82
C ILE A 187 19.32 5.70 6.49
N ALA A 188 20.36 5.09 5.94
CA ALA A 188 20.27 4.31 4.70
C ALA A 188 20.79 2.87 4.86
N GLN A 189 20.01 1.90 4.37
CA GLN A 189 20.34 0.48 4.44
C GLN A 189 20.57 -0.13 3.06
N PHE A 190 21.61 -0.95 2.98
CA PHE A 190 21.89 -1.85 1.87
C PHE A 190 20.91 -3.02 1.83
N ALA A 191 20.28 -3.24 0.67
CA ALA A 191 19.55 -4.46 0.37
C ALA A 191 20.15 -5.14 -0.86
N THR A 192 20.42 -6.44 -0.77
CA THR A 192 20.69 -7.26 -1.94
C THR A 192 19.42 -8.01 -2.28
N PHE A 193 18.93 -7.80 -3.49
CA PHE A 193 17.84 -8.60 -4.03
C PHE A 193 18.39 -9.46 -5.18
N PRO A 194 18.09 -10.77 -5.20
CA PRO A 194 18.55 -11.65 -6.26
C PRO A 194 17.91 -11.24 -7.59
N GLY A 195 18.67 -11.28 -8.68
CA GLY A 195 18.20 -10.92 -10.03
C GLY A 195 18.47 -9.46 -10.42
N ILE A 196 18.05 -9.10 -11.63
CA ILE A 196 18.29 -7.82 -12.27
C ILE A 196 16.94 -7.14 -12.52
N PRO A 197 16.81 -5.82 -12.31
CA PRO A 197 15.60 -5.10 -12.71
C PRO A 197 15.35 -5.24 -14.21
N GLN A 198 14.20 -5.81 -14.57
CA GLN A 198 13.78 -5.99 -15.95
C GLN A 198 12.38 -5.42 -16.16
N THR A 199 12.18 -4.70 -17.26
CA THR A 199 10.84 -4.30 -17.68
C THR A 199 10.17 -5.45 -18.42
N ILE A 200 8.90 -5.68 -18.15
CA ILE A 200 8.06 -6.54 -18.98
C ILE A 200 7.21 -5.73 -19.96
N VAL A 201 7.10 -4.41 -19.75
CA VAL A 201 6.56 -3.46 -20.72
C VAL A 201 7.71 -2.92 -21.59
N PRO A 202 7.55 -2.83 -22.92
CA PRO A 202 8.46 -2.05 -23.74
C PRO A 202 8.32 -0.57 -23.38
N ILE A 203 9.40 0.04 -22.90
CA ILE A 203 9.45 1.44 -22.42
C ILE A 203 9.05 2.46 -23.52
N ARG A 204 9.02 2.04 -24.80
CA ARG A 204 8.72 2.90 -25.96
C ARG A 204 7.23 3.17 -26.19
N ASP A 205 6.32 2.38 -25.62
CA ASP A 205 4.87 2.48 -25.86
C ASP A 205 4.09 3.01 -24.63
N SER A 206 4.59 4.04 -23.95
CA SER A 206 3.90 4.70 -22.83
C SER A 206 2.67 5.53 -23.27
N ALA A 207 1.96 5.09 -24.31
CA ALA A 207 0.64 5.59 -24.66
C ALA A 207 -0.40 5.10 -23.65
N SER A 208 -0.61 5.93 -22.62
CA SER A 208 -1.87 6.14 -21.89
C SER A 208 -2.73 4.91 -21.52
N ILE A 209 -2.48 4.32 -20.34
CA ILE A 209 -3.49 3.57 -19.58
C ILE A 209 -3.63 4.22 -18.20
N ALA A 210 -4.80 4.79 -17.92
CA ALA A 210 -5.05 5.57 -16.72
C ALA A 210 -4.97 4.71 -15.43
N SER A 211 -4.47 5.29 -14.34
CA SER A 211 -4.74 4.83 -12.96
C SER A 211 -4.97 6.03 -12.04
N ALA A 212 -5.76 5.81 -10.99
CA ALA A 212 -6.41 6.87 -10.21
C ALA A 212 -5.42 7.69 -9.36
N LYS A 213 -5.56 9.02 -9.37
CA LYS A 213 -4.85 9.96 -8.48
C LYS A 213 -5.29 9.88 -7.00
N ARG A 214 -6.36 9.14 -6.68
CA ARG A 214 -6.95 9.00 -5.33
C ARG A 214 -7.15 7.51 -5.02
N GLY A 215 -7.03 7.12 -3.74
CA GLY A 215 -7.26 5.75 -3.29
C GLY A 215 -6.06 4.80 -3.46
N GLN A 216 -4.83 5.33 -3.40
CA GLN A 216 -3.63 4.47 -3.36
C GLN A 216 -3.53 3.78 -1.99
N ALA A 217 -3.55 2.45 -1.99
CA ALA A 217 -3.53 1.65 -0.78
C ALA A 217 -2.16 1.74 -0.07
N PRO A 218 -2.09 1.77 1.27
CA PRO A 218 -0.83 1.96 2.02
C PRO A 218 0.15 0.79 1.85
N ILE A 219 1.39 0.97 2.32
CA ILE A 219 2.32 -0.15 2.46
C ILE A 219 1.68 -1.22 3.36
N GLY A 220 1.84 -2.49 3.00
CA GLY A 220 1.21 -3.63 3.65
C GLY A 220 -0.20 -3.94 3.16
N ALA A 221 -0.84 -3.06 2.36
CA ALA A 221 -2.12 -3.38 1.77
C ALA A 221 -2.02 -4.54 0.77
N ILE A 222 -3.05 -5.36 0.72
CA ILE A 222 -3.22 -6.45 -0.23
C ILE A 222 -3.45 -5.86 -1.61
N VAL A 223 -2.67 -6.35 -2.58
CA VAL A 223 -2.84 -6.01 -3.98
C VAL A 223 -2.79 -7.29 -4.80
N CYS A 224 -3.69 -7.37 -5.78
CA CYS A 224 -3.89 -8.53 -6.62
C CYS A 224 -3.90 -8.12 -8.09
N ARG A 225 -3.67 -9.11 -8.95
CA ARG A 225 -3.73 -8.96 -10.39
C ARG A 225 -4.43 -10.17 -10.99
N ALA A 226 -5.39 -9.93 -11.87
CA ALA A 226 -6.13 -11.00 -12.55
C ALA A 226 -5.23 -11.73 -13.57
N ARG A 227 -5.40 -13.04 -13.70
CA ARG A 227 -4.74 -13.93 -14.67
C ARG A 227 -5.76 -14.86 -15.31
N ALA A 228 -5.78 -14.87 -16.65
CA ALA A 228 -6.80 -15.51 -17.48
C ALA A 228 -7.09 -17.00 -17.18
N GLN A 229 -6.14 -17.75 -16.59
CA GLN A 229 -6.30 -19.17 -16.26
C GLN A 229 -6.11 -19.51 -14.77
N ARG A 230 -5.70 -18.56 -13.92
CA ARG A 230 -5.35 -18.82 -12.50
C ARG A 230 -6.16 -17.98 -11.50
N GLY A 231 -7.15 -17.24 -11.97
CA GLY A 231 -7.93 -16.31 -11.15
C GLY A 231 -7.14 -15.05 -10.87
N TYR A 232 -6.60 -14.93 -9.65
CA TYR A 232 -5.77 -13.79 -9.24
C TYR A 232 -4.42 -14.28 -8.72
N ASP A 233 -3.41 -13.43 -8.82
CA ASP A 233 -2.18 -13.54 -8.03
C ASP A 233 -2.09 -12.34 -7.09
N CYS A 234 -1.95 -12.63 -5.81
CA CYS A 234 -2.02 -11.66 -4.73
C CYS A 234 -0.71 -11.58 -3.94
N GLY A 235 -0.52 -10.41 -3.35
CA GLY A 235 0.63 -10.06 -2.53
C GLY A 235 0.27 -8.85 -1.68
N THR A 236 1.30 -8.20 -1.18
CA THR A 236 1.19 -6.95 -0.42
C THR A 236 2.11 -5.89 -1.00
N ILE A 237 1.70 -4.63 -0.88
CA ILE A 237 2.57 -3.50 -1.23
C ILE A 237 3.73 -3.47 -0.22
N THR A 238 4.96 -3.67 -0.69
CA THR A 238 6.16 -3.70 0.18
C THR A 238 6.90 -2.37 0.21
N ALA A 239 6.75 -1.55 -0.82
CA ALA A 239 7.30 -0.20 -0.88
C ALA A 239 6.50 0.70 -1.83
N LYS A 240 6.68 2.00 -1.68
CA LYS A 240 6.09 3.04 -2.53
C LYS A 240 7.15 4.07 -2.91
N ASN A 241 6.84 4.84 -3.96
CA ASN A 241 7.74 5.86 -4.50
C ASN A 241 9.14 5.29 -4.76
N VAL A 242 9.18 4.10 -5.35
CA VAL A 242 10.41 3.39 -5.68
C VAL A 242 10.96 3.95 -6.98
N SER A 243 12.23 4.31 -6.95
CA SER A 243 12.98 4.60 -8.16
C SER A 243 13.80 3.39 -8.54
N VAL A 244 13.64 2.95 -9.80
CA VAL A 244 14.22 1.72 -10.32
C VAL A 244 15.07 2.05 -11.54
N ARG A 245 16.31 1.59 -11.53
CA ARG A 245 17.21 1.66 -12.67
C ARG A 245 17.09 0.39 -13.50
N TYR A 246 16.61 0.52 -14.73
CA TYR A 246 16.59 -0.56 -15.72
C TYR A 246 17.84 -0.41 -16.58
N GLY A 247 18.82 -1.31 -16.43
CA GLY A 247 20.14 -1.20 -17.05
C GLY A 247 20.10 -0.73 -18.51
N GLY A 248 20.84 0.34 -18.83
CA GLY A 248 20.90 0.95 -20.17
C GLY A 248 19.61 1.62 -20.67
N ARG A 249 18.51 1.56 -19.91
CA ARG A 249 17.18 2.08 -20.27
C ARG A 249 16.70 3.24 -19.38
N GLY A 250 17.54 3.69 -18.45
CA GLY A 250 17.28 4.83 -17.58
C GLY A 250 16.67 4.46 -16.23
N ILE A 251 16.19 5.49 -15.54
CA ILE A 251 15.58 5.40 -14.21
C ILE A 251 14.10 5.72 -14.34
N VAL A 252 13.26 4.90 -13.72
CA VAL A 252 11.82 5.13 -13.61
C VAL A 252 11.49 5.35 -12.14
N ALA A 253 10.93 6.52 -11.84
CA ALA A 253 10.60 6.93 -10.47
C ALA A 253 9.13 6.67 -10.15
N GLY A 254 8.76 6.78 -8.87
CA GLY A 254 7.35 6.78 -8.46
C GLY A 254 6.63 5.42 -8.53
N LEU A 255 7.36 4.31 -8.67
CA LEU A 255 6.77 2.98 -8.73
C LEU A 255 6.32 2.51 -7.33
N SER A 256 5.34 1.62 -7.31
CA SER A 256 4.99 0.81 -6.14
C SER A 256 5.60 -0.58 -6.31
N GLN A 257 5.95 -1.20 -5.18
CA GLN A 257 6.57 -2.52 -5.14
C GLN A 257 5.63 -3.50 -4.45
N SER A 258 5.54 -4.73 -4.98
CA SER A 258 4.79 -5.84 -4.40
C SER A 258 5.64 -7.11 -4.36
N ASP A 259 5.28 -7.99 -3.43
CA ASP A 259 5.79 -9.37 -3.35
C ASP A 259 4.90 -10.39 -4.08
N ALA A 260 3.79 -9.94 -4.67
CA ALA A 260 3.03 -10.74 -5.64
C ALA A 260 3.91 -11.03 -6.86
N CYS A 261 3.76 -12.22 -7.43
CA CYS A 261 4.58 -12.57 -8.59
C CYS A 261 4.10 -11.91 -9.88
N ALA A 262 5.01 -11.78 -10.83
CA ALA A 262 4.70 -11.42 -12.21
C ALA A 262 5.60 -12.18 -13.18
N ASP A 263 5.10 -12.35 -14.39
CA ASP A 263 5.82 -12.81 -15.56
C ASP A 263 5.53 -11.91 -16.78
N SER A 264 6.21 -12.16 -17.90
CA SER A 264 6.08 -11.33 -19.11
C SER A 264 4.66 -11.20 -19.67
N ALA A 265 3.78 -12.18 -19.45
CA ALA A 265 2.39 -12.10 -19.91
C ALA A 265 1.56 -11.09 -19.09
N ASP A 266 2.09 -10.63 -17.96
CA ASP A 266 1.42 -9.76 -17.00
C ASP A 266 1.68 -8.27 -17.25
N SER A 267 2.43 -7.98 -18.31
CA SER A 267 2.80 -6.65 -18.76
C SER A 267 1.58 -5.77 -19.05
N GLY A 268 1.52 -4.57 -18.49
CA GLY A 268 0.36 -3.68 -18.61
C GLY A 268 -0.89 -4.14 -17.86
N GLY A 269 -0.88 -5.33 -17.26
CA GLY A 269 -1.98 -5.87 -16.46
C GLY A 269 -2.29 -4.99 -15.24
N ALA A 270 -3.58 -4.81 -14.95
CA ALA A 270 -4.03 -3.94 -13.88
C ALA A 270 -3.78 -4.55 -12.49
N TRP A 271 -3.29 -3.72 -11.58
CA TRP A 271 -3.20 -4.01 -10.15
C TRP A 271 -4.39 -3.40 -9.44
N THR A 272 -5.05 -4.19 -8.59
CA THR A 272 -6.19 -3.75 -7.79
C THR A 272 -5.99 -4.15 -6.34
N THR A 273 -6.47 -3.34 -5.40
CA THR A 273 -6.68 -3.80 -4.04
C THR A 273 -7.71 -4.92 -4.01
N SER A 274 -7.76 -5.61 -2.89
CA SER A 274 -8.77 -6.64 -2.64
C SER A 274 -10.22 -6.10 -2.66
N ASP A 275 -10.42 -4.81 -2.31
CA ASP A 275 -11.71 -4.11 -2.46
C ASP A 275 -11.97 -3.54 -3.87
N GLY A 276 -11.14 -3.89 -4.86
CA GLY A 276 -11.35 -3.55 -6.28
C GLY A 276 -10.85 -2.18 -6.73
N LYS A 277 -10.14 -1.41 -5.88
CA LYS A 277 -9.58 -0.11 -6.27
C LYS A 277 -8.32 -0.31 -7.12
N ARG A 278 -8.31 0.30 -8.30
CA ARG A 278 -7.17 0.27 -9.21
C ARG A 278 -5.95 1.03 -8.65
N GLN A 279 -4.81 0.34 -8.61
CA GLN A 279 -3.54 0.84 -8.05
C GLN A 279 -2.50 1.19 -9.12
N GLY A 280 -2.54 0.52 -10.29
CA GLY A 280 -1.57 0.77 -11.36
C GLY A 280 -1.58 -0.32 -12.42
N VAL A 281 -0.51 -0.36 -13.20
CA VAL A 281 -0.23 -1.45 -14.17
C VAL A 281 1.16 -2.03 -13.93
N THR A 282 1.36 -3.31 -14.25
CA THR A 282 2.67 -3.96 -14.12
C THR A 282 3.70 -3.30 -15.03
N PHE A 283 4.84 -2.92 -14.47
CA PHE A 283 5.96 -2.33 -15.22
C PHE A 283 7.09 -3.34 -15.43
N GLY A 284 7.43 -4.07 -14.37
CA GLY A 284 8.57 -4.98 -14.37
C GLY A 284 8.75 -5.67 -13.03
N GLY A 285 9.88 -6.31 -12.86
CA GLY A 285 10.26 -6.95 -11.61
C GLY A 285 11.74 -7.29 -11.60
N GLN A 286 12.18 -7.84 -10.49
CA GLN A 286 13.53 -8.34 -10.37
C GLN A 286 13.55 -9.82 -10.74
N PHE A 287 14.20 -10.14 -11.86
CA PHE A 287 14.21 -11.48 -12.44
C PHE A 287 15.63 -12.00 -12.61
N ASP A 288 15.79 -13.31 -12.63
CA ASP A 288 17.05 -13.94 -13.00
C ASP A 288 17.42 -13.61 -14.47
N ALA A 289 18.71 -13.68 -14.78
CA ALA A 289 19.17 -13.46 -16.15
C ALA A 289 18.53 -14.48 -17.10
N GLY A 290 17.93 -14.00 -18.19
CA GLY A 290 17.22 -14.84 -19.16
C GLY A 290 15.85 -15.36 -18.70
N VAL A 291 15.38 -15.00 -17.50
CA VAL A 291 14.06 -15.36 -16.98
C VAL A 291 13.13 -14.16 -17.04
N THR A 292 11.90 -14.35 -17.50
CA THR A 292 10.93 -13.28 -17.73
C THR A 292 9.86 -13.18 -16.63
N GLY A 293 10.16 -13.64 -15.41
CA GLY A 293 9.24 -13.60 -14.27
C GLY A 293 9.87 -14.09 -12.96
N ASN A 294 9.11 -13.96 -11.86
CA ASN A 294 9.56 -14.35 -10.51
C ASN A 294 8.60 -15.32 -9.79
N CYS A 295 7.61 -15.89 -10.49
CA CYS A 295 6.61 -16.78 -9.88
C CYS A 295 7.19 -18.10 -9.33
N SER A 296 8.34 -18.56 -9.84
CA SER A 296 9.05 -19.73 -9.32
C SER A 296 9.78 -19.48 -8.00
N ARG A 297 9.99 -18.21 -7.62
CA ARG A 297 10.68 -17.86 -6.38
C ARG A 297 9.73 -17.88 -5.19
N PRO A 298 10.20 -18.12 -3.96
CA PRO A 298 9.43 -17.88 -2.75
C PRO A 298 8.96 -16.43 -2.66
N ARG A 299 7.74 -16.17 -2.16
CA ARG A 299 7.12 -14.83 -2.11
C ARG A 299 8.04 -13.76 -1.49
N HIS A 300 8.72 -14.07 -0.40
CA HIS A 300 9.63 -13.13 0.28
C HIS A 300 10.88 -12.74 -0.53
N GLN A 301 11.14 -13.41 -1.66
CA GLN A 301 12.24 -13.10 -2.59
C GLN A 301 11.75 -12.47 -3.90
N ARG A 302 10.45 -12.16 -3.99
CA ARG A 302 9.85 -11.54 -5.16
C ARG A 302 9.82 -10.03 -4.99
N THR A 303 10.23 -9.36 -6.05
CA THR A 303 10.11 -7.92 -6.21
C THR A 303 9.46 -7.66 -7.55
N THR A 304 8.25 -7.13 -7.52
CA THR A 304 7.47 -6.77 -8.70
C THR A 304 7.08 -5.30 -8.59
N TRP A 305 7.35 -4.53 -9.64
CA TRP A 305 7.02 -3.11 -9.68
C TRP A 305 5.83 -2.85 -10.59
N PHE A 306 4.91 -2.06 -10.06
CA PHE A 306 3.75 -1.55 -10.77
C PHE A 306 3.65 -0.06 -10.50
N GLY A 307 3.10 0.67 -11.43
CA GLY A 307 3.07 2.11 -11.30
C GLY A 307 1.97 2.74 -12.10
N ARG A 308 1.93 4.06 -12.03
CA ARG A 308 1.16 4.84 -12.96
C ARG A 308 1.93 4.96 -14.27
N ILE A 309 1.23 5.10 -15.37
CA ILE A 309 1.88 5.29 -16.67
C ILE A 309 2.51 6.67 -16.83
N ASP A 310 2.13 7.67 -16.03
CA ASP A 310 2.78 8.99 -15.98
C ASP A 310 4.03 9.05 -15.10
N SER A 311 4.53 7.92 -14.61
CA SER A 311 5.75 7.84 -13.79
C SER A 311 7.05 7.74 -14.61
N VAL A 312 6.95 7.87 -15.93
CA VAL A 312 8.09 7.92 -16.86
C VAL A 312 8.33 9.38 -17.24
N PRO A 313 9.55 9.93 -17.04
CA PRO A 313 9.92 11.26 -17.53
C PRO A 313 9.78 11.41 -19.04
#